data_AF-A0A8S3HNJ4-F1
#
_entry.id   AF-A0A8S3HNJ4-F1
#
_cell.length_a   1.000
_cell.length_b   1.000
_cell.length_c   1.000
_cell.angle_alpha   90.00
_cell.angle_beta   90.00
_cell.angle_gamma   90.00
#
_symmetry.space_group_name_H-M   'P 1'
#
loop_
_entity.id
_entity.type
_entity.pdbx_description
1 polymer ?
#
loop_
_entity_poly.entity_id
_entity_poly.type
_entity_poly.pdbx_seq_one_letter_code
_entity_poly.pdbx_strand_id
1 'polypeptide(L)'
;MEPVSSDLHYCPVTQFIGDSLKYLVCQNEKFGIQIQRHIQDLLGHELNPLCYPILFDQIKIQVDKFFDANGQVICSEQNTQFIDNVIVIMRSVFEMKAQQAVQNALEGPATTTGSTNTLGIVPNNNAGSPSSVVNSSSNDPNSSSTSGSGRNGSQQTNENPLANVNSLEQLVLNIVRYARQLDTSVAAVPIRIRVCQLVESMMKRRDDLSFRQEIKFRNKLVEYLTDWIMGNSHQFNQVHALGQSAAGVGVGSGVNVTTSQLVVDQYQHLARELDQASMEAVATLLHSLPLQP
;
A
#
# COMPACT_ATOMS: atom_id res chain seq x y z
N MET A 1 45.32 -6.23 -15.82
CA MET A 1 44.18 -5.32 -15.62
C MET A 1 42.99 -6.05 -16.21
N GLU A 2 42.34 -6.87 -15.40
CA GLU A 2 41.14 -7.58 -15.86
C GLU A 2 39.99 -6.58 -16.02
N PRO A 3 39.15 -6.70 -17.06
CA PRO A 3 37.93 -5.91 -17.15
C PRO A 3 36.97 -6.41 -16.07
N VAL A 4 36.53 -5.49 -15.21
CA VAL A 4 35.45 -5.73 -14.25
C VAL A 4 34.16 -5.92 -15.05
N SER A 5 33.69 -7.16 -15.11
CA SER A 5 32.39 -7.54 -15.68
C SER A 5 31.27 -6.96 -14.82
N SER A 6 30.85 -5.74 -15.13
CA SER A 6 29.65 -5.12 -14.54
C SER A 6 28.45 -5.28 -15.46
N ASP A 7 28.13 -6.52 -15.83
CA ASP A 7 26.81 -6.86 -16.37
C ASP A 7 25.79 -6.82 -15.21
N LEU A 8 25.50 -5.60 -14.76
CA LEU A 8 24.43 -5.30 -13.84
C LEU A 8 23.13 -5.55 -14.61
N HIS A 9 22.53 -6.72 -14.41
CA HIS A 9 21.34 -7.21 -15.11
C HIS A 9 20.30 -6.10 -15.34
N TYR A 10 20.13 -5.72 -16.60
CA TYR A 10 19.05 -4.86 -17.05
C TYR A 10 17.71 -5.56 -16.75
N CYS A 11 16.95 -5.03 -15.79
CA CYS A 11 15.59 -5.50 -15.50
C CYS A 11 14.59 -4.47 -16.05
N PRO A 12 13.91 -4.76 -17.17
CA PRO A 12 12.94 -3.83 -17.77
C PRO A 12 11.85 -3.37 -16.80
N VAL A 13 11.42 -4.27 -15.90
CA VAL A 13 10.39 -3.98 -14.88
C VAL A 13 10.93 -2.98 -13.84
N THR A 14 12.15 -3.15 -13.37
CA THR A 14 12.78 -2.20 -12.44
C THR A 14 12.93 -0.83 -13.08
N GLN A 15 13.32 -0.78 -14.37
CA GLN A 15 13.42 0.48 -15.11
C GLN A 15 12.06 1.15 -15.26
N PHE A 16 11.03 0.40 -15.68
CA PHE A 16 9.67 0.89 -15.80
C PHE A 16 9.16 1.49 -14.49
N ILE A 17 9.29 0.77 -13.37
CA ILE A 17 8.90 1.25 -12.04
C ILE A 17 9.68 2.51 -11.67
N GLY A 18 11.00 2.51 -11.88
CA GLY A 18 11.85 3.67 -11.61
C GLY A 18 11.45 4.90 -12.42
N ASP A 19 11.05 4.72 -13.68
CA ASP A 19 10.56 5.80 -14.54
C ASP A 19 9.16 6.27 -14.13
N SER A 20 8.24 5.36 -13.79
CA SER A 20 6.93 5.70 -13.23
C SER A 20 7.06 6.57 -11.98
N LEU A 21 7.95 6.20 -11.04
CA LEU A 21 8.17 6.97 -9.82
C LEU A 21 8.60 8.43 -10.07
N LYS A 22 9.32 8.72 -11.16
CA LYS A 22 9.72 10.11 -11.51
C LYS A 22 8.51 11.00 -11.80
N TYR A 23 7.42 10.41 -12.31
CA TYR A 23 6.20 11.15 -12.63
C TYR A 23 5.34 11.47 -11.40
N LEU A 24 5.65 10.93 -10.22
CA LEU A 24 4.99 11.30 -8.96
C LEU A 24 5.22 12.76 -8.56
N VAL A 25 6.21 13.45 -9.13
CA VAL A 25 6.46 14.88 -8.88
C VAL A 25 6.32 15.71 -10.15
N CYS A 26 5.47 15.26 -11.08
CA CYS A 26 5.26 15.97 -12.34
C CYS A 26 4.66 17.37 -12.09
N GLN A 27 5.43 18.42 -12.36
CA GLN A 27 5.06 19.83 -12.13
C GLN A 27 4.29 20.47 -13.30
N ASN A 28 3.74 19.67 -14.22
CA ASN A 28 2.97 20.23 -15.34
C ASN A 28 1.66 20.85 -14.84
N GLU A 29 1.43 22.15 -15.05
CA GLU A 29 0.25 22.85 -14.52
C GLU A 29 -1.09 22.30 -15.02
N LYS A 30 -1.12 21.75 -16.24
CA LYS A 30 -2.36 21.26 -16.87
C LYS A 30 -2.65 19.81 -16.55
N PHE A 31 -1.62 18.98 -16.57
CA PHE A 31 -1.76 17.52 -16.52
C PHE A 31 -1.04 16.89 -15.34
N GLY A 32 -0.22 17.63 -14.58
CA GLY A 32 0.65 17.11 -13.53
C GLY A 32 -0.12 16.31 -12.47
N ILE A 33 -1.20 16.88 -11.92
CA ILE A 33 -2.04 16.19 -10.94
C ILE A 33 -2.69 14.93 -11.52
N GLN A 34 -3.15 14.98 -12.78
CA GLN A 34 -3.77 13.83 -13.44
C GLN A 34 -2.74 12.71 -13.70
N ILE A 35 -1.53 13.07 -14.13
CA ILE A 35 -0.41 12.15 -14.33
C ILE A 35 -0.04 11.51 -13.00
N GLN A 36 0.18 12.31 -11.94
CA GLN A 36 0.50 11.82 -10.61
C GLN A 36 -0.54 10.82 -10.12
N ARG A 37 -1.83 11.16 -10.24
CA ARG A 37 -2.95 10.28 -9.87
C ARG A 37 -2.96 8.98 -10.67
N HIS A 38 -2.79 9.06 -11.99
CA HIS A 38 -2.74 7.85 -12.82
C HIS A 38 -1.57 6.94 -12.45
N ILE A 39 -0.41 7.51 -12.15
CA ILE A 39 0.75 6.74 -11.68
C ILE A 39 0.50 6.14 -10.29
N GLN A 40 -0.21 6.84 -9.40
CA GLN A 40 -0.64 6.28 -8.12
C GLN A 40 -1.57 5.09 -8.30
N ASP A 41 -2.59 5.22 -9.16
CA ASP A 41 -3.54 4.14 -9.44
C ASP A 41 -2.83 2.93 -10.07
N LEU A 42 -1.95 3.19 -11.04
CA LEU A 42 -1.12 2.17 -11.69
C LEU A 42 -0.27 1.40 -10.66
N LEU A 43 0.49 2.11 -9.82
CA LEU A 43 1.44 1.48 -8.88
C LEU A 43 0.76 0.91 -7.64
N GLY A 44 -0.36 1.48 -7.21
CA GLY A 44 -1.08 1.09 -5.99
C GLY A 44 -2.15 0.02 -6.20
N HIS A 45 -2.74 -0.05 -7.40
CA HIS A 45 -3.91 -0.90 -7.66
C HIS A 45 -3.78 -1.81 -8.89
N GLU A 46 -3.15 -1.35 -9.98
CA GLU A 46 -3.10 -2.11 -11.24
C GLU A 46 -1.83 -2.97 -11.39
N LEU A 47 -0.77 -2.66 -10.64
CA LEU A 47 0.49 -3.36 -10.71
C LEU A 47 0.35 -4.81 -10.24
N ASN A 48 0.97 -5.75 -10.95
CA ASN A 48 1.02 -7.15 -10.53
C ASN A 48 1.64 -7.25 -9.12
N PRO A 49 1.00 -7.95 -8.16
CA PRO A 49 1.50 -8.04 -6.80
C PRO A 49 2.94 -8.55 -6.66
N LEU A 50 3.42 -9.37 -7.60
CA LEU A 50 4.81 -9.85 -7.64
C LEU A 50 5.84 -8.73 -7.87
N CYS A 51 5.40 -7.56 -8.35
CA CYS A 51 6.26 -6.40 -8.56
C CYS A 51 6.36 -5.48 -7.34
N TYR A 52 5.55 -5.67 -6.29
CA TYR A 52 5.59 -4.82 -5.10
C TYR A 52 6.93 -4.84 -4.34
N PRO A 53 7.66 -5.98 -4.26
CA PRO A 53 9.02 -5.96 -3.73
C PRO A 53 9.94 -4.99 -4.48
N ILE A 54 9.90 -5.04 -5.82
CA ILE A 54 10.71 -4.16 -6.68
C ILE A 54 10.26 -2.71 -6.50
N LEU A 55 8.94 -2.45 -6.42
CA LEU A 55 8.39 -1.12 -6.16
C LEU A 55 8.90 -0.54 -4.84
N PHE A 56 8.82 -1.28 -3.75
CA PHE A 56 9.25 -0.81 -2.43
C PHE A 56 10.76 -0.60 -2.36
N ASP A 57 11.56 -1.45 -3.01
CA ASP A 57 13.01 -1.23 -3.12
C ASP A 57 13.32 0.04 -3.93
N GLN A 58 12.63 0.27 -5.05
CA GLN A 58 12.82 1.49 -5.84
C GLN A 58 12.36 2.75 -5.09
N ILE A 59 11.23 2.71 -4.40
CA ILE A 59 10.78 3.81 -3.53
C ILE A 59 11.84 4.09 -2.47
N LYS A 60 12.34 3.06 -1.78
CA LYS A 60 13.39 3.21 -0.77
C LYS A 60 14.64 3.86 -1.32
N ILE A 61 15.12 3.41 -2.49
CA ILE A 61 16.30 4.00 -3.13
C ILE A 61 16.11 5.51 -3.39
N GLN A 62 14.90 5.94 -3.76
CA GLN A 62 14.62 7.37 -3.95
C GLN A 62 14.51 8.12 -2.61
N VAL A 63 13.79 7.57 -1.63
CA VAL A 63 13.62 8.17 -0.30
C VAL A 63 14.96 8.32 0.44
N ASP A 64 15.86 7.35 0.30
CA ASP A 64 17.19 7.41 0.93
C ASP A 64 18.00 8.63 0.46
N LYS A 65 17.76 9.13 -0.76
CA LYS A 65 18.42 10.34 -1.30
C LYS A 65 17.91 11.63 -0.66
N PHE A 66 16.82 11.58 0.10
CA PHE A 66 16.30 12.73 0.85
C PHE A 66 17.04 12.93 2.17
N PHE A 67 18.06 12.12 2.43
CA PHE A 67 18.94 12.25 3.58
C PHE A 67 20.35 12.54 3.09
N ASP A 68 21.02 13.50 3.72
CA ASP A 68 22.42 13.80 3.42
C ASP A 68 23.36 12.72 3.98
N ALA A 69 24.67 12.86 3.71
CA ALA A 69 25.67 11.93 4.23
C ALA A 69 25.75 11.89 5.77
N ASN A 70 25.23 12.91 6.46
CA ASN A 70 25.15 12.98 7.92
C ASN A 70 23.84 12.41 8.47
N GLY A 71 22.92 11.97 7.60
CA GLY A 71 21.59 11.49 7.96
C GLY A 71 20.58 12.61 8.28
N GLN A 72 20.88 13.87 7.93
CA GLN A 72 19.95 14.99 8.03
C GLN A 72 18.96 14.98 6.88
N VAL A 73 17.71 15.35 7.15
CA VAL A 73 16.67 15.36 6.13
C VAL A 73 16.80 16.60 5.25
N ILE A 74 16.74 16.39 3.94
CA ILE A 74 16.71 17.42 2.91
C ILE A 74 15.26 17.67 2.54
N CYS A 75 14.63 18.64 3.21
CA CYS A 75 13.26 19.05 2.93
C CYS A 75 13.19 19.94 1.68
N SER A 76 12.41 19.54 0.68
CA SER A 76 12.08 20.35 -0.50
C SER A 76 10.64 20.10 -0.91
N GLU A 77 10.04 21.00 -1.70
CA GLU A 77 8.67 20.82 -2.19
C GLU A 77 8.52 19.51 -3.00
N GLN A 78 9.49 19.20 -3.87
CA GLN A 78 9.50 17.96 -4.64
C GLN A 78 9.66 16.72 -3.77
N ASN A 79 10.60 16.74 -2.81
CA ASN A 79 10.81 15.58 -1.92
C ASN A 79 9.56 15.34 -1.06
N THR A 80 8.93 16.41 -0.58
CA THR A 80 7.71 16.33 0.20
C THR A 80 6.56 15.79 -0.62
N GLN A 81 6.35 16.29 -1.85
CA GLN A 81 5.34 15.75 -2.77
C GLN A 81 5.60 14.28 -3.10
N PHE A 82 6.87 13.88 -3.25
CA PHE A 82 7.23 12.49 -3.46
C PHE A 82 6.87 11.62 -2.25
N ILE A 83 7.24 12.00 -1.01
CA ILE A 83 6.84 11.18 0.17
C ILE A 83 5.33 11.09 0.25
N ASP A 84 4.65 12.18 -0.08
CA ASP A 84 3.21 12.25 0.01
C ASP A 84 2.52 11.26 -0.93
N ASN A 85 3.01 11.19 -2.16
CA ASN A 85 2.49 10.29 -3.17
C ASN A 85 2.85 8.82 -2.90
N VAL A 86 4.03 8.52 -2.34
CA VAL A 86 4.38 7.13 -1.98
C VAL A 86 3.63 6.65 -0.74
N ILE A 87 3.27 7.54 0.20
CA ILE A 87 2.39 7.19 1.32
C ILE A 87 1.05 6.66 0.80
N VAL A 88 0.45 7.34 -0.19
CA VAL A 88 -0.80 6.91 -0.84
C VAL A 88 -0.62 5.53 -1.49
N ILE A 89 0.42 5.34 -2.30
CA ILE A 89 0.69 4.06 -2.97
C ILE A 89 0.88 2.93 -1.97
N MET A 90 1.74 3.11 -0.97
CA MET A 90 2.02 2.07 0.02
C MET A 90 0.77 1.70 0.82
N ARG A 91 -0.04 2.70 1.20
CA ARG A 91 -1.32 2.48 1.89
C ARG A 91 -2.27 1.69 1.01
N SER A 92 -2.44 2.06 -0.26
CA SER A 92 -3.24 1.30 -1.23
C SER A 92 -2.80 -0.17 -1.35
N VAL A 93 -1.49 -0.43 -1.44
CA VAL A 93 -0.95 -1.80 -1.50
C VAL A 93 -1.25 -2.59 -0.23
N PHE A 94 -1.21 -1.96 0.94
CA PHE A 94 -1.60 -2.62 2.18
C PHE A 94 -3.10 -2.89 2.22
N GLU A 95 -3.95 -1.96 1.79
CA GLU A 95 -5.41 -2.14 1.84
C GLU A 95 -5.96 -3.12 0.79
N MET A 96 -5.28 -3.30 -0.35
CA MET A 96 -5.78 -4.09 -1.49
C MET A 96 -6.08 -5.56 -1.15
N LYS A 97 -5.29 -6.20 -0.28
CA LYS A 97 -5.59 -7.57 0.20
C LYS A 97 -6.71 -7.63 1.24
N ALA A 98 -6.95 -6.57 2.02
CA ALA A 98 -8.06 -6.53 2.97
C ALA A 98 -9.40 -6.59 2.22
N GLN A 99 -9.48 -5.91 1.07
CA GLN A 99 -10.65 -5.91 0.19
C GLN A 99 -10.86 -7.27 -0.50
N GLN A 100 -9.79 -7.92 -0.99
CA GLN A 100 -9.87 -9.28 -1.55
C GLN A 100 -10.28 -10.33 -0.51
N ALA A 101 -9.79 -10.24 0.74
CA ALA A 101 -10.18 -11.14 1.81
C ALA A 101 -11.66 -11.02 2.18
N VAL A 102 -12.20 -9.80 2.20
CA VAL A 102 -13.63 -9.54 2.47
C VAL A 102 -14.51 -10.03 1.30
N GLN A 103 -14.09 -9.81 0.05
CA GLN A 103 -14.82 -10.30 -1.14
C GLN A 103 -14.88 -11.83 -1.16
N ASN A 104 -13.75 -12.50 -0.89
CA ASN A 104 -13.69 -13.96 -0.83
C ASN A 104 -14.48 -14.55 0.36
N ALA A 105 -14.65 -13.80 1.46
CA ALA A 105 -15.46 -14.22 2.59
C ALA A 105 -16.98 -14.07 2.35
N LEU A 106 -17.38 -13.16 1.46
CA LEU A 106 -18.79 -12.98 1.07
C LEU A 106 -19.24 -13.99 0.00
N GLU A 107 -18.30 -14.46 -0.83
CA GLU A 107 -18.51 -15.54 -1.79
C GLU A 107 -18.32 -16.91 -1.12
N GLY A 108 -19.33 -17.36 -0.36
CA GLY A 108 -19.39 -18.74 0.15
C GLY A 108 -19.40 -19.79 -0.98
N PRO A 109 -19.17 -21.09 -0.69
CA PRO A 109 -18.94 -22.11 -1.71
C PRO A 109 -20.18 -22.28 -2.60
N ALA A 110 -20.12 -21.76 -3.82
CA ALA A 110 -21.20 -21.86 -4.78
C ALA A 110 -21.40 -23.34 -5.20
N THR A 111 -22.59 -23.87 -4.90
CA THR A 111 -23.08 -25.16 -5.40
C THR A 111 -23.20 -25.10 -6.92
N THR A 112 -22.40 -25.92 -7.60
CA THR A 112 -22.42 -26.08 -9.06
C THR A 112 -23.74 -26.72 -9.51
N THR A 113 -24.59 -25.94 -10.17
CA THR A 113 -25.69 -26.45 -11.00
C THR A 113 -25.29 -26.33 -12.47
N GLY A 114 -24.85 -27.46 -13.05
CA GLY A 114 -24.51 -27.54 -14.46
C GLY A 114 -25.77 -27.48 -15.33
N SER A 115 -25.81 -26.53 -16.26
CA SER A 115 -26.77 -26.51 -17.37
C SER A 115 -25.99 -26.51 -18.68
N THR A 116 -26.05 -27.63 -19.41
CA THR A 116 -25.48 -27.83 -20.75
C THR A 116 -26.46 -27.36 -21.82
N ASN A 117 -26.05 -26.42 -22.67
CA ASN A 117 -26.76 -26.04 -23.89
C ASN A 117 -26.17 -26.76 -25.12
N THR A 118 -27.04 -27.55 -25.76
CA THR A 118 -27.28 -27.80 -27.20
C THR A 118 -26.29 -27.34 -28.27
N LEU A 119 -26.05 -28.23 -29.24
CA LEU A 119 -25.88 -28.05 -30.70
C LEU A 119 -25.90 -29.50 -31.30
N GLY A 120 -26.68 -29.93 -32.29
CA GLY A 120 -27.35 -29.25 -33.39
C GLY A 120 -26.75 -29.71 -34.74
N ILE A 121 -26.97 -30.95 -35.19
CA ILE A 121 -26.57 -31.44 -36.52
C ILE A 121 -27.67 -32.33 -37.14
N VAL A 122 -28.06 -31.98 -38.37
CA VAL A 122 -28.94 -32.71 -39.32
C VAL A 122 -28.42 -32.33 -40.74
N PRO A 123 -28.63 -33.08 -41.85
CA PRO A 123 -29.14 -34.44 -42.09
C PRO A 123 -28.20 -35.32 -42.96
N ASN A 124 -28.47 -36.64 -43.07
CA ASN A 124 -28.48 -37.28 -44.39
C ASN A 124 -29.36 -38.54 -44.42
N ASN A 125 -30.18 -38.66 -45.45
CA ASN A 125 -31.03 -39.81 -45.76
C ASN A 125 -30.23 -40.82 -46.61
N ASN A 126 -30.23 -42.11 -46.27
CA ASN A 126 -30.43 -43.13 -47.29
C ASN A 126 -30.91 -44.49 -46.75
N ALA A 127 -31.78 -45.07 -47.57
CA ALA A 127 -32.49 -46.35 -47.59
C ALA A 127 -31.92 -47.60 -46.89
N GLY A 128 -32.86 -48.45 -46.41
CA GLY A 128 -32.88 -49.87 -46.77
C GLY A 128 -32.55 -50.90 -45.69
N SER A 129 -33.60 -51.37 -45.01
CA SER A 129 -33.92 -52.73 -44.53
C SER A 129 -32.86 -53.73 -43.99
N PRO A 130 -33.28 -54.68 -43.12
CA PRO A 130 -32.47 -55.23 -42.04
C PRO A 130 -31.96 -56.65 -42.33
N SER A 131 -31.19 -57.20 -41.37
CA SER A 131 -30.86 -58.61 -41.07
C SER A 131 -29.33 -58.76 -40.94
N SER A 132 -28.71 -59.57 -40.09
CA SER A 132 -29.07 -60.42 -38.95
C SER A 132 -27.79 -61.25 -38.68
N VAL A 133 -27.63 -61.75 -37.45
CA VAL A 133 -26.83 -62.96 -37.09
C VAL A 133 -25.31 -62.77 -36.98
N VAL A 134 -24.76 -62.68 -35.76
CA VAL A 134 -24.28 -63.72 -34.80
C VAL A 134 -22.85 -64.24 -35.10
N ASN A 135 -22.01 -64.21 -34.04
CA ASN A 135 -20.84 -65.08 -33.77
C ASN A 135 -19.57 -64.85 -34.62
N SER A 136 -18.32 -64.97 -34.14
CA SER A 136 -17.75 -65.67 -32.98
C SER A 136 -16.34 -65.14 -32.70
N SER A 137 -15.96 -65.12 -31.41
CA SER A 137 -14.70 -65.62 -30.82
C SER A 137 -13.35 -65.14 -31.38
N SER A 138 -12.37 -64.70 -30.59
CA SER A 138 -11.68 -65.52 -29.58
C SER A 138 -10.70 -64.69 -28.71
N ASN A 139 -10.82 -64.84 -27.38
CA ASN A 139 -9.82 -64.99 -26.29
C ASN A 139 -8.39 -64.43 -26.50
N ASP A 140 -7.96 -63.38 -25.75
CA ASP A 140 -7.35 -63.37 -24.39
C ASP A 140 -5.83 -63.69 -24.37
N PRO A 141 -5.06 -63.36 -23.31
CA PRO A 141 -5.04 -62.15 -22.46
C PRO A 141 -3.59 -61.64 -22.21
N ASN A 142 -3.40 -60.40 -21.73
CA ASN A 142 -2.56 -60.20 -20.53
C ASN A 142 -2.77 -58.81 -19.90
N SER A 143 -3.01 -58.88 -18.61
CA SER A 143 -3.21 -57.81 -17.64
C SER A 143 -1.89 -57.26 -17.13
N SER A 144 -1.78 -55.93 -17.00
CA SER A 144 -1.04 -55.32 -15.89
C SER A 144 -1.65 -53.96 -15.56
N SER A 145 -2.52 -53.99 -14.57
CA SER A 145 -3.02 -52.86 -13.80
C SER A 145 -1.88 -52.18 -13.04
N THR A 146 -1.72 -50.86 -13.20
CA THR A 146 -1.19 -50.03 -12.12
C THR A 146 -1.95 -48.71 -12.12
N SER A 147 -2.89 -48.65 -11.18
CA SER A 147 -3.66 -47.48 -10.80
C SER A 147 -2.76 -46.53 -10.02
N GLY A 148 -2.67 -45.28 -10.46
CA GLY A 148 -1.92 -44.22 -9.79
C GLY A 148 -2.53 -42.86 -10.13
N SER A 149 -3.76 -42.64 -9.69
CA SER A 149 -4.44 -41.34 -9.75
C SER A 149 -3.71 -40.33 -8.86
N GLY A 150 -3.27 -39.23 -9.45
CA GLY A 150 -2.65 -38.12 -8.72
C GLY A 150 -2.72 -36.84 -9.54
N ARG A 151 -3.84 -36.13 -9.39
CA ARG A 151 -4.19 -34.83 -9.98
C ARG A 151 -3.01 -33.84 -9.93
N ASN A 152 -2.47 -33.46 -11.08
CA ASN A 152 -1.71 -32.21 -11.23
C ASN A 152 -2.74 -31.07 -11.34
N GLY A 153 -3.27 -30.64 -10.20
CA GLY A 153 -3.79 -29.28 -10.08
C GLY A 153 -2.59 -28.35 -10.11
N SER A 154 -2.58 -27.40 -11.04
CA SER A 154 -1.68 -26.25 -10.99
C SER A 154 -1.90 -25.54 -9.66
N GLN A 155 -1.05 -25.85 -8.68
CA GLN A 155 -1.01 -25.22 -7.39
C GLN A 155 -0.57 -23.78 -7.65
N GLN A 156 -1.53 -22.86 -7.80
CA GLN A 156 -1.27 -21.44 -7.55
C GLN A 156 -0.89 -21.37 -6.07
N THR A 157 0.41 -21.55 -5.80
CA THR A 157 0.99 -21.18 -4.52
C THR A 157 0.66 -19.71 -4.34
N ASN A 158 -0.26 -19.43 -3.41
CA ASN A 158 -0.69 -18.09 -3.04
C ASN A 158 0.45 -17.45 -2.23
N GLU A 159 1.64 -17.37 -2.85
CA GLU A 159 2.86 -16.84 -2.27
C GLU A 159 2.58 -15.37 -1.94
N ASN A 160 2.66 -15.00 -0.67
CA ASN A 160 2.43 -13.63 -0.27
C ASN A 160 3.57 -12.75 -0.83
N PRO A 161 3.32 -11.87 -1.81
CA PRO A 161 4.40 -11.18 -2.51
C PRO A 161 5.19 -10.24 -1.60
N LEU A 162 4.58 -9.80 -0.49
CA LEU A 162 5.20 -8.90 0.47
C LEU A 162 6.07 -9.61 1.52
N ALA A 163 5.97 -10.94 1.64
CA ALA A 163 6.72 -11.69 2.65
C ALA A 163 8.25 -11.60 2.44
N ASN A 164 8.70 -11.34 1.22
CA ASN A 164 10.12 -11.26 0.88
C ASN A 164 10.69 -9.83 0.95
N VAL A 165 9.88 -8.82 1.28
CA VAL A 165 10.32 -7.42 1.35
C VAL A 165 11.03 -7.16 2.68
N ASN A 166 12.34 -7.33 2.69
CA ASN A 166 13.16 -7.17 3.89
C ASN A 166 13.44 -5.71 4.29
N SER A 167 13.11 -4.74 3.44
CA SER A 167 13.49 -3.33 3.60
C SER A 167 12.34 -2.41 4.05
N LEU A 168 11.16 -2.97 4.30
CA LEU A 168 9.94 -2.17 4.53
C LEU A 168 9.99 -1.37 5.84
N GLU A 169 10.52 -1.97 6.92
CA GLU A 169 10.77 -1.30 8.20
C GLU A 169 11.56 0.00 8.02
N GLN A 170 12.68 -0.08 7.30
CA GLN A 170 13.56 1.06 7.10
C GLN A 170 12.92 2.12 6.20
N LEU A 171 12.18 1.70 5.17
CA LEU A 171 11.45 2.62 4.30
C LEU A 171 10.42 3.43 5.11
N VAL A 172 9.57 2.77 5.90
CA VAL A 172 8.57 3.47 6.72
C VAL A 172 9.23 4.34 7.78
N LEU A 173 10.33 3.89 8.41
CA LEU A 173 11.11 4.74 9.32
C LEU A 173 11.64 5.99 8.61
N ASN A 174 12.14 5.88 7.39
CA ASN A 174 12.63 7.03 6.63
C ASN A 174 11.49 7.99 6.26
N ILE A 175 10.31 7.49 5.88
CA ILE A 175 9.12 8.32 5.66
C ILE A 175 8.72 9.08 6.93
N VAL A 176 8.67 8.40 8.08
CA VAL A 176 8.30 9.01 9.37
C VAL A 176 9.35 10.04 9.81
N ARG A 177 10.65 9.73 9.64
CA ARG A 177 11.74 10.67 9.92
C ARG A 177 11.66 11.91 9.02
N TYR A 178 11.32 11.73 7.75
CA TYR A 178 11.12 12.86 6.84
C TYR A 178 9.97 13.75 7.32
N ALA A 179 8.80 13.17 7.60
CA ALA A 179 7.62 13.90 8.10
C ALA A 179 7.86 14.61 9.45
N ARG A 180 8.75 14.06 10.29
CA ARG A 180 9.18 14.70 11.55
C ARG A 180 10.00 15.96 11.31
N GLN A 181 10.82 16.00 10.26
CA GLN A 181 11.69 17.14 9.94
C GLN A 181 11.00 18.22 9.10
N LEU A 182 9.78 17.97 8.62
CA LEU A 182 8.93 19.02 8.08
C LEU A 182 8.69 20.09 9.14
N ASP A 183 8.59 21.34 8.68
CA ASP A 183 8.28 22.47 9.55
C ASP A 183 6.92 22.29 10.24
N THR A 184 6.65 23.09 11.27
CA THR A 184 5.38 23.05 11.99
C THR A 184 4.27 23.79 11.24
N SER A 185 4.36 23.83 9.91
CA SER A 185 3.36 24.46 9.05
C SER A 185 2.07 23.65 9.02
N VAL A 186 0.97 24.35 8.74
CA VAL A 186 -0.35 23.74 8.50
C VAL A 186 -0.31 22.73 7.34
N ALA A 187 0.58 22.96 6.35
CA ALA A 187 0.78 22.09 5.21
C ALA A 187 1.45 20.75 5.57
N ALA A 188 2.24 20.70 6.65
CA ALA A 188 2.88 19.47 7.12
C ALA A 188 1.93 18.55 7.90
N VAL A 189 0.88 19.10 8.53
CA VAL A 189 -0.06 18.33 9.36
C VAL A 189 -0.78 17.23 8.57
N PRO A 190 -1.34 17.47 7.36
CA PRO A 190 -1.93 16.43 6.53
C PRO A 190 -0.99 15.28 6.17
N ILE A 191 0.31 15.55 6.04
CA ILE A 191 1.31 14.52 5.74
C ILE A 191 1.50 13.63 6.98
N ARG A 192 1.61 14.22 8.17
CA ARG A 192 1.71 13.46 9.44
C ARG A 192 0.48 12.59 9.67
N ILE A 193 -0.73 13.09 9.40
CA ILE A 193 -1.97 12.30 9.46
C ILE A 193 -1.87 11.07 8.54
N ARG A 194 -1.46 11.26 7.29
CA ARG A 194 -1.33 10.17 6.33
C ARG A 194 -0.22 9.18 6.68
N VAL A 195 0.86 9.64 7.32
CA VAL A 195 1.87 8.74 7.89
C VAL A 195 1.27 7.86 9.00
N CYS A 196 0.46 8.42 9.90
CA CYS A 196 -0.22 7.63 10.93
C CYS A 196 -1.13 6.57 10.31
N GLN A 197 -1.91 6.94 9.30
CA GLN A 197 -2.79 6.01 8.56
C GLN A 197 -2.01 4.91 7.81
N LEU A 198 -0.84 5.24 7.23
CA LEU A 198 0.06 4.27 6.61
C LEU A 198 0.58 3.26 7.62
N VAL A 199 1.06 3.74 8.76
CA VAL A 199 1.57 2.90 9.86
C VAL A 199 0.48 1.95 10.35
N GLU A 200 -0.73 2.47 10.58
CA GLU A 200 -1.88 1.68 10.98
C GLU A 200 -2.20 0.58 9.95
N SER A 201 -2.28 0.93 8.67
CA SER A 201 -2.57 0.00 7.56
C SER A 201 -1.51 -1.10 7.45
N MET A 202 -0.25 -0.75 7.67
CA MET A 202 0.84 -1.72 7.68
C MET A 202 0.74 -2.68 8.88
N MET A 203 0.47 -2.17 10.08
CA MET A 203 0.37 -3.00 11.28
C MET A 203 -0.88 -3.90 11.28
N LYS A 204 -1.97 -3.51 10.60
CA LYS A 204 -3.11 -4.40 10.35
C LYS A 204 -2.75 -5.63 9.52
N ARG A 205 -1.69 -5.53 8.72
CA ARG A 205 -1.15 -6.62 7.90
C ARG A 205 0.16 -7.18 8.43
N ARG A 206 0.48 -6.96 9.71
CA ARG A 206 1.76 -7.40 10.29
C ARG A 206 2.05 -8.88 10.05
N ASP A 207 1.05 -9.75 10.13
CA ASP A 207 1.21 -11.21 10.04
C ASP A 207 1.54 -11.66 8.60
N ASP A 208 1.32 -10.78 7.60
CA ASP A 208 1.67 -10.96 6.19
C ASP A 208 3.05 -10.38 5.84
N LEU A 209 3.70 -9.67 6.76
CA LEU A 209 4.91 -8.90 6.48
C LEU A 209 6.09 -9.53 7.20
N SER A 210 7.27 -9.45 6.56
CA SER A 210 8.51 -9.86 7.19
C SER A 210 9.16 -8.70 7.91
N PHE A 211 9.41 -8.90 9.20
CA PHE A 211 10.09 -7.95 10.07
C PHE A 211 11.41 -8.56 10.56
N ARG A 212 12.50 -7.79 10.47
CA ARG A 212 13.80 -8.19 11.04
C ARG A 212 13.87 -7.83 12.51
N GLN A 213 13.33 -6.67 12.89
CA GLN A 213 13.41 -6.13 14.25
C GLN A 213 12.07 -5.48 14.65
N GLU A 214 10.98 -6.25 14.53
CA GLU A 214 9.60 -5.77 14.71
C GLU A 214 9.41 -4.94 15.98
N ILE A 215 9.79 -5.48 17.15
CA ILE A 215 9.59 -4.81 18.44
C ILE A 215 10.33 -3.47 18.49
N LYS A 216 11.57 -3.41 17.99
CA LYS A 216 12.35 -2.16 17.96
C LYS A 216 11.74 -1.16 16.99
N PHE A 217 11.30 -1.65 15.83
CA PHE A 217 10.61 -0.85 14.83
C PHE A 217 9.33 -0.22 15.41
N ARG A 218 8.48 -1.01 16.06
CA ARG A 218 7.24 -0.56 16.69
C ARG A 218 7.50 0.46 17.79
N ASN A 219 8.44 0.18 18.70
CA ASN A 219 8.82 1.12 19.77
C ASN A 219 9.31 2.46 19.21
N LYS A 220 10.10 2.43 18.12
CA LYS A 220 10.60 3.64 17.48
C LYS A 220 9.47 4.46 16.84
N LEU A 221 8.48 3.81 16.24
CA LEU A 221 7.31 4.50 15.72
C LEU A 221 6.46 5.11 16.83
N VAL A 222 6.24 4.40 17.95
CA VAL A 222 5.50 4.96 19.09
C VAL A 222 6.18 6.22 19.61
N GLU A 223 7.51 6.21 19.79
CA GLU A 223 8.28 7.40 20.17
C GLU A 223 8.02 8.58 19.21
N TYR A 224 8.11 8.34 17.90
CA TYR A 224 7.89 9.37 16.89
C TYR A 224 6.46 9.92 16.86
N LEU A 225 5.46 9.05 16.99
CA LEU A 225 4.05 9.44 16.91
C LEU A 225 3.60 10.16 18.19
N THR A 226 4.06 9.71 19.37
CA THR A 226 3.77 10.38 20.64
C THR A 226 4.42 11.77 20.72
N ASP A 227 5.62 11.95 20.16
CA ASP A 227 6.25 13.27 20.04
C ASP A 227 5.37 14.27 19.27
N TRP A 228 4.65 13.83 18.24
CA TRP A 228 3.73 14.69 17.48
C TRP A 228 2.51 15.14 18.29
N ILE A 229 1.89 14.22 19.05
CA ILE A 229 0.75 14.52 19.93
C ILE A 229 1.14 15.58 20.97
N MET A 230 2.32 15.42 21.58
CA MET A 230 2.82 16.34 22.59
C MET A 230 3.24 17.69 21.97
N GLY A 231 3.94 17.66 20.83
CA GLY A 231 4.47 18.86 20.18
C GLY A 231 3.43 19.79 19.55
N ASN A 232 2.29 19.25 19.09
CA ASN A 232 1.20 20.06 18.52
C ASN A 232 0.38 20.77 19.61
N SER A 233 0.19 20.13 20.77
CA SER A 233 -0.54 20.68 21.91
C SER A 233 0.07 21.98 22.45
N HIS A 234 1.40 22.06 22.54
CA HIS A 234 2.09 23.26 23.02
C HIS A 234 2.01 24.44 22.05
N GLN A 235 2.11 24.18 20.74
CA GLN A 235 1.96 25.22 19.71
C GLN A 235 0.53 25.76 19.63
N PHE A 236 -0.46 24.88 19.82
CA PHE A 236 -1.87 25.26 19.89
C PHE A 236 -2.15 26.27 21.01
N ASN A 237 -1.65 26.00 22.23
CA ASN A 237 -1.80 26.93 23.36
C ASN A 237 -1.18 28.30 23.07
N GLN A 238 -0.09 28.34 22.31
CA GLN A 238 0.58 29.58 21.93
C GLN A 238 -0.21 30.38 20.88
N VAL A 239 -0.73 29.73 19.83
CA VAL A 239 -1.56 30.39 18.79
C VAL A 239 -2.88 30.91 19.38
N HIS A 240 -3.51 30.15 20.27
CA HIS A 240 -4.73 30.57 20.96
C HIS A 240 -4.50 31.75 21.91
N ALA A 241 -3.39 31.77 22.65
CA ALA A 241 -3.01 32.89 23.51
C ALA A 241 -2.80 34.20 22.72
N LEU A 242 -2.25 34.12 21.51
CA LEU A 242 -2.08 35.27 20.62
C LEU A 242 -3.44 35.74 20.04
N GLY A 243 -4.32 34.81 19.66
CA GLY A 243 -5.68 35.12 19.18
C GLY A 243 -6.57 35.78 20.23
N GLN A 244 -6.49 35.33 21.49
CA GLN A 244 -7.24 35.93 22.61
C GLN A 244 -6.68 37.29 23.04
N SER A 245 -5.36 37.49 22.94
CA SER A 245 -4.72 38.77 23.28
C SER A 245 -5.10 39.89 22.29
N ALA A 246 -5.43 39.56 21.04
CA ALA A 246 -5.98 40.51 20.06
C ALA A 246 -7.47 40.84 20.30
N ALA A 247 -8.24 39.90 20.85
CA ALA A 247 -9.66 40.09 21.18
C ALA A 247 -9.90 40.86 22.50
N GLY A 248 -8.86 41.02 23.33
CA GLY A 248 -8.90 41.77 24.59
C GLY A 248 -8.77 43.29 24.45
N VAL A 249 -8.55 43.82 23.24
CA VAL A 249 -8.53 45.27 22.95
C VAL A 249 -9.84 45.64 22.27
N GLY A 250 -10.63 46.49 22.92
CA GLY A 250 -12.03 46.78 22.60
C GLY A 250 -12.36 46.93 21.11
N VAL A 251 -13.35 46.15 20.67
CA VAL A 251 -13.87 46.14 19.31
C VAL A 251 -14.69 47.41 19.05
N GLY A 252 -14.08 48.35 18.34
CA GLY A 252 -14.77 49.21 17.39
C GLY A 252 -14.28 48.89 15.98
N SER A 253 -15.20 48.62 15.05
CA SER A 253 -14.97 48.51 13.60
C SER A 253 -14.50 47.16 13.02
N GLY A 254 -15.45 46.21 12.87
CA GLY A 254 -15.89 45.61 11.60
C GLY A 254 -14.95 45.06 10.51
N VAL A 255 -13.61 45.06 10.61
CA VAL A 255 -12.76 44.56 9.50
C VAL A 255 -11.65 43.63 10.01
N ASN A 256 -11.54 42.44 9.38
CA ASN A 256 -10.48 41.41 9.45
C ASN A 256 -10.45 40.33 10.56
N VAL A 257 -11.46 40.24 11.43
CA VAL A 257 -11.51 39.16 12.46
C VAL A 257 -11.92 37.80 11.86
N THR A 258 -12.79 37.78 10.84
CA THR A 258 -13.39 36.55 10.32
C THR A 258 -12.40 35.63 9.60
N THR A 259 -11.49 36.20 8.78
CA THR A 259 -10.50 35.42 8.02
C THR A 259 -9.46 34.77 8.94
N SER A 260 -9.00 35.48 9.98
CA SER A 260 -8.09 34.91 10.98
C SER A 260 -8.75 33.81 11.81
N GLN A 261 -10.04 33.97 12.14
CA GLN A 261 -10.79 32.95 12.89
C GLN A 261 -10.96 31.66 12.08
N LEU A 262 -11.30 31.75 10.79
CA LEU A 262 -11.47 30.57 9.93
C LEU A 262 -10.17 29.77 9.77
N VAL A 263 -9.02 30.43 9.69
CA VAL A 263 -7.70 29.77 9.61
C VAL A 263 -7.35 29.08 10.92
N VAL A 264 -7.65 29.71 12.06
CA VAL A 264 -7.47 29.10 13.39
C VAL A 264 -8.37 27.88 13.56
N ASP A 265 -9.63 27.96 13.13
CA ASP A 265 -10.59 26.85 13.20
C ASP A 265 -10.17 25.68 12.30
N GLN A 266 -9.68 25.95 11.08
CA GLN A 266 -9.15 24.92 10.18
C GLN A 266 -7.91 24.23 10.78
N TYR A 267 -6.99 25.00 11.37
CA TYR A 267 -5.82 24.45 12.05
C TYR A 267 -6.21 23.58 13.25
N GLN A 268 -7.22 23.99 14.02
CA GLN A 268 -7.77 23.21 15.13
C GLN A 268 -8.34 21.86 14.68
N HIS A 269 -9.06 21.86 13.56
CA HIS A 269 -9.61 20.63 12.99
C HIS A 269 -8.48 19.66 12.64
N LEU A 270 -7.49 20.12 11.88
CA LEU A 270 -6.33 19.33 11.48
C LEU A 270 -5.53 18.81 12.68
N ALA A 271 -5.38 19.62 13.74
CA ALA A 271 -4.69 19.18 14.96
C ALA A 271 -5.44 18.04 15.65
N ARG A 272 -6.77 18.14 15.81
CA ARG A 272 -7.59 17.07 16.38
C ARG A 272 -7.56 15.80 15.53
N GLU A 273 -7.60 15.94 14.20
CA GLU A 273 -7.46 14.81 13.29
C GLU A 273 -6.10 14.13 13.42
N LEU A 274 -5.01 14.91 13.58
CA LEU A 274 -3.69 14.35 13.82
C LEU A 274 -3.62 13.62 15.16
N ASP A 275 -4.15 14.19 16.23
CA ASP A 275 -4.17 13.55 17.54
C ASP A 275 -4.92 12.23 17.48
N GLN A 276 -6.10 12.21 16.87
CA GLN A 276 -6.88 11.00 16.66
C GLN A 276 -6.12 9.95 15.84
N ALA A 277 -5.62 10.32 14.66
CA ALA A 277 -4.91 9.39 13.79
C ALA A 277 -3.64 8.83 14.45
N SER A 278 -2.93 9.67 15.22
CA SER A 278 -1.73 9.25 15.96
C SER A 278 -2.08 8.28 17.08
N MET A 279 -3.18 8.51 17.82
CA MET A 279 -3.64 7.59 18.87
C MET A 279 -4.07 6.24 18.30
N GLU A 280 -4.80 6.22 17.18
CA GLU A 280 -5.21 4.99 16.50
C GLU A 280 -4.00 4.18 16.00
N ALA A 281 -3.03 4.87 15.40
CA ALA A 281 -1.78 4.25 14.96
C ALA A 281 -0.95 3.70 16.15
N VAL A 282 -0.81 4.48 17.23
CA VAL A 282 -0.11 4.03 18.46
C VAL A 282 -0.83 2.83 19.09
N ALA A 283 -2.15 2.84 19.18
CA ALA A 283 -2.92 1.71 19.69
C ALA A 283 -2.64 0.43 18.88
N THR A 284 -2.62 0.55 17.55
CA THR A 284 -2.30 -0.57 16.65
C THR A 284 -0.84 -1.03 16.83
N LEU A 285 0.10 -0.10 17.01
CA LEU A 285 1.51 -0.38 17.29
C LEU A 285 1.75 -1.01 18.65
N LEU A 286 0.88 -0.84 19.63
CA LEU A 286 0.99 -1.44 20.96
C LEU A 286 0.24 -2.78 21.07
N HIS A 287 -0.71 -3.04 20.17
CA HIS A 287 -1.51 -4.26 20.17
C HIS A 287 -0.63 -5.51 20.04
N SER A 288 -0.67 -6.41 21.03
CA SER A 288 0.15 -7.64 21.08
C SER A 288 1.65 -7.46 21.38
N LEU A 289 2.11 -6.29 21.84
CA LEU A 289 3.44 -6.21 22.44
C LEU A 289 3.44 -7.01 23.76
N PRO A 290 4.47 -7.83 24.04
CA PRO A 290 4.61 -8.46 25.34
C PRO A 290 4.75 -7.36 26.40
N LEU A 291 3.78 -7.27 27.31
CA LEU A 291 3.92 -6.45 28.51
C LEU A 291 5.15 -6.99 29.24
N GLN A 292 6.19 -6.17 29.41
CA GLN A 292 7.30 -6.57 30.27
C GLN A 292 6.75 -6.79 31.69
N PRO A 293 7.12 -7.91 32.35
CA PRO A 293 6.66 -8.20 33.71
C PRO A 293 7.17 -7.18 34.73
#